data_AF-A0AAD5U2K0-F1
#
_entry.id   AF-A0AAD5U2K0-F1
#
_cell.length_a   1.000
_cell.length_b   1.000
_cell.length_c   1.000
_cell.angle_alpha   90.00
_cell.angle_beta   90.00
_cell.angle_gamma   90.00
#
_symmetry.space_group_name_H-M   'P 1'
#
loop_
_entity.id
_entity.type
_entity.pdbx_description
1 polymer ?
#
loop_
_entity_poly.entity_id
_entity_poly.type
_entity_poly.pdbx_seq_one_letter_code
_entity_poly.pdbx_strand_id
1 'polypeptide(L)'
;MSEFKSIEDRAKFILKATLISGCLGCFQGVTIAALKGESKFAYGLMNGSNWIIISCPFFSIREAILYRKHYKNIKEGRSNLLYKSKDDAIASSISGMIVGGGLLYWKKGKYAIPAGVVFFGLGFSTLQFGYSLFREYRLNKAVSLANIPIEEDLKKKPSIFENPFKDHDSFDFMKVEEASDPVRYIIEGAINILQNTLGKFPDWLSPVANALDPVYRSKLNTRIYILETQIKELEAKIKNAKKI
;
A
#
# COMPACT_ATOMS: atom_id res chain seq x y z
N MET A 1 12.97 19.29 -9.61
CA MET A 1 11.86 19.67 -8.71
C MET A 1 10.54 19.84 -9.50
N SER A 2 10.24 18.95 -10.46
CA SER A 2 9.25 19.18 -11.52
C SER A 2 8.21 18.07 -11.72
N GLU A 3 7.99 17.19 -10.73
CA GLU A 3 7.05 16.06 -10.89
C GLU A 3 5.81 16.13 -9.98
N PHE A 4 5.39 17.33 -9.58
CA PHE A 4 3.99 17.49 -9.19
C PHE A 4 3.13 17.39 -10.44
N LYS A 5 2.71 16.17 -10.76
CA LYS A 5 1.59 15.95 -11.69
C LYS A 5 0.45 16.88 -11.27
N SER A 6 -0.01 17.67 -12.23
CA SER A 6 -1.13 18.56 -12.03
C SER A 6 -2.32 17.77 -11.47
N ILE A 7 -3.17 18.42 -10.70
CA ILE A 7 -4.47 17.84 -10.28
C ILE A 7 -5.21 17.28 -11.51
N GLU A 8 -5.06 17.95 -12.65
CA GLU A 8 -5.61 17.53 -13.94
C GLU A 8 -5.03 16.19 -14.43
N ASP A 9 -3.72 15.95 -14.31
CA ASP A 9 -3.10 14.70 -14.73
C ASP A 9 -3.58 13.51 -13.90
N ARG A 10 -3.83 13.76 -12.61
CA ARG A 10 -4.38 12.75 -11.69
C ARG A 10 -5.84 12.46 -12.00
N ALA A 11 -6.65 13.49 -12.26
CA ALA A 11 -8.03 13.31 -12.71
C ALA A 11 -8.08 12.51 -14.03
N LYS A 12 -7.21 12.83 -14.99
CA LYS A 12 -7.06 12.06 -16.25
C LYS A 12 -6.65 10.61 -15.98
N PHE A 13 -5.74 10.37 -15.04
CA PHE A 13 -5.34 9.01 -14.66
C PHE A 13 -6.50 8.22 -14.05
N ILE A 14 -7.23 8.79 -13.09
CA ILE A 14 -8.39 8.15 -12.45
C ILE A 14 -9.45 7.81 -13.50
N LEU A 15 -9.76 8.74 -14.40
CA LEU A 15 -10.74 8.53 -15.46
C LEU A 15 -10.31 7.39 -16.40
N LYS A 16 -9.06 7.42 -16.89
CA LYS A 16 -8.52 6.36 -17.75
C LYS A 16 -8.54 5.00 -17.07
N ALA A 17 -8.07 4.92 -15.83
CA ALA A 17 -8.03 3.67 -15.07
C ALA A 17 -9.44 3.10 -14.82
N THR A 18 -10.40 3.98 -14.50
CA THR A 18 -11.81 3.60 -14.30
C THR A 18 -12.42 3.09 -15.60
N LEU A 19 -12.19 3.75 -16.73
CA LEU A 19 -12.68 3.30 -18.04
C LEU A 19 -12.08 1.96 -18.46
N ILE A 20 -10.76 1.77 -18.27
CA ILE A 20 -10.09 0.48 -18.55
C ILE A 20 -10.72 -0.64 -17.71
N SER A 21 -10.95 -0.39 -16.41
CA SER A 21 -11.60 -1.38 -15.55
C SER A 21 -13.05 -1.66 -16.00
N GLY A 22 -13.80 -0.64 -16.40
CA GLY A 22 -15.14 -0.80 -16.99
C GLY A 22 -15.12 -1.70 -18.23
N CYS A 23 -14.18 -1.48 -19.15
CA CYS A 23 -14.02 -2.33 -20.33
C CYS A 23 -13.66 -3.78 -19.99
N LEU A 24 -12.76 -4.00 -19.03
CA LEU A 24 -12.43 -5.33 -18.53
C LEU A 24 -13.65 -6.00 -17.87
N GLY A 25 -14.45 -5.22 -17.13
CA GLY A 25 -15.72 -5.67 -16.56
C GLY A 25 -16.74 -6.07 -17.63
N CYS A 26 -16.86 -5.29 -18.70
CA CYS A 26 -17.69 -5.64 -19.86
C CYS A 26 -17.25 -6.97 -20.47
N PHE A 27 -15.95 -7.11 -20.72
CA PHE A 27 -15.39 -8.33 -21.29
C PHE A 27 -15.69 -9.55 -20.41
N GLN A 28 -15.43 -9.46 -19.10
CA GLN A 28 -15.74 -10.50 -18.13
C GLN A 28 -17.24 -10.84 -18.13
N GLY A 29 -18.11 -9.83 -18.21
CA GLY A 29 -19.57 -10.01 -18.25
C GLY A 29 -20.03 -10.77 -19.50
N VAL A 30 -19.46 -10.44 -20.66
CA VAL A 30 -19.73 -11.16 -21.93
C VAL A 30 -19.31 -12.62 -21.83
N THR A 31 -18.13 -12.91 -21.26
CA THR A 31 -17.66 -14.28 -21.07
C THR A 31 -18.61 -15.09 -20.18
N ILE A 32 -19.05 -14.51 -19.06
CA ILE A 32 -19.98 -15.17 -18.13
C ILE A 32 -21.35 -15.41 -18.80
N ALA A 33 -21.86 -14.44 -19.56
CA ALA A 33 -23.12 -14.56 -20.27
C ALA A 33 -23.07 -15.64 -21.36
N ALA A 34 -21.94 -15.75 -22.07
CA ALA A 34 -21.73 -16.79 -23.06
C ALA A 34 -21.79 -18.20 -22.44
N LEU A 35 -21.26 -18.36 -21.23
CA LEU A 35 -21.33 -19.63 -20.49
C LEU A 35 -22.74 -19.95 -19.97
N LYS A 36 -23.55 -18.93 -19.67
CA LYS A 36 -24.91 -19.09 -19.15
C LYS A 36 -26.00 -19.14 -20.21
N GLY A 37 -25.68 -18.85 -21.47
CA GLY A 37 -26.68 -18.77 -22.55
C GLY A 37 -27.58 -17.53 -22.46
N GLU A 38 -27.14 -16.48 -21.75
CA GLU A 38 -27.90 -15.24 -21.57
C GLU A 38 -27.50 -14.16 -22.58
N SER A 39 -28.20 -13.02 -22.58
CA SER A 39 -27.87 -11.88 -23.45
C SER A 39 -26.49 -11.30 -23.11
N LYS A 40 -25.53 -11.54 -24.00
CA LYS A 40 -24.12 -11.10 -23.87
C LYS A 40 -23.99 -9.59 -23.68
N PHE A 41 -24.78 -8.82 -24.41
CA PHE A 41 -24.72 -7.36 -24.39
C PHE A 41 -25.21 -6.79 -23.06
N ALA A 42 -26.39 -7.24 -22.58
CA ALA A 42 -26.96 -6.76 -21.33
C ALA A 42 -26.06 -7.08 -20.13
N TYR A 43 -25.54 -8.31 -20.06
CA TYR A 43 -24.62 -8.72 -19.00
C TYR A 43 -23.27 -8.03 -19.06
N GLY A 44 -22.73 -7.81 -20.26
CA GLY A 44 -21.51 -7.04 -20.48
C GLY A 44 -21.65 -5.62 -19.91
N LEU A 45 -22.68 -4.88 -20.36
CA LEU A 45 -22.92 -3.51 -19.90
C LEU A 45 -23.20 -3.42 -18.39
N MET A 46 -24.00 -4.34 -17.85
CA MET A 46 -24.29 -4.37 -16.42
C MET A 46 -23.02 -4.60 -15.61
N ASN A 47 -22.20 -5.58 -16.00
CA ASN A 47 -20.96 -5.87 -15.29
C ASN A 47 -19.93 -4.74 -15.42
N GLY A 48 -19.78 -4.15 -16.61
CA GLY A 48 -18.91 -2.99 -16.82
C GLY A 48 -19.33 -1.78 -16.00
N SER A 49 -20.62 -1.49 -15.93
CA SER A 49 -21.16 -0.38 -15.10
C SER A 49 -20.87 -0.60 -13.62
N ASN A 50 -21.05 -1.82 -13.12
CA ASN A 50 -20.69 -2.18 -11.74
C ASN A 50 -19.20 -1.96 -11.47
N TRP A 51 -18.33 -2.36 -12.39
CA TRP A 51 -16.89 -2.15 -12.27
C TRP A 51 -16.50 -0.67 -12.31
N ILE A 52 -17.18 0.17 -13.08
CA ILE A 52 -16.97 1.63 -13.08
C ILE A 52 -17.33 2.22 -11.72
N ILE A 53 -18.49 1.87 -11.16
CA ILE A 53 -18.98 2.36 -9.87
C ILE A 53 -18.01 1.99 -8.73
N ILE A 54 -17.42 0.78 -8.79
CA ILE A 54 -16.45 0.31 -7.80
C ILE A 54 -15.06 0.96 -8.02
N SER A 55 -14.63 1.09 -9.28
CA SER A 55 -13.26 1.50 -9.60
C SER A 55 -13.03 2.99 -9.40
N CYS A 56 -14.04 3.83 -9.67
CA CYS A 56 -13.93 5.28 -9.48
C CYS A 56 -13.51 5.64 -8.03
N PRO A 57 -14.26 5.27 -6.98
CA PRO A 57 -13.87 5.58 -5.60
C PRO A 57 -12.55 4.91 -5.21
N PHE A 58 -12.27 3.69 -5.71
CA PHE A 58 -11.01 3.01 -5.46
C PHE A 58 -9.81 3.83 -5.94
N PHE A 59 -9.81 4.26 -7.21
CA PHE A 59 -8.71 5.04 -7.77
C PHE A 59 -8.63 6.45 -7.18
N SER A 60 -9.77 7.08 -6.86
CA SER A 60 -9.79 8.38 -6.18
C SER A 60 -9.13 8.34 -4.80
N ILE A 61 -9.51 7.37 -3.96
CA ILE A 61 -8.93 7.22 -2.61
C ILE A 61 -7.44 6.88 -2.72
N ARG A 62 -7.08 5.98 -3.64
CA ARG A 62 -5.69 5.57 -3.85
C ARG A 62 -4.79 6.75 -4.23
N GLU A 63 -5.21 7.56 -5.20
CA GLU A 63 -4.47 8.74 -5.62
C GLU A 63 -4.37 9.80 -4.52
N ALA A 64 -5.41 9.97 -3.71
CA ALA A 64 -5.37 10.87 -2.56
C ALA A 64 -4.33 10.43 -1.51
N ILE A 65 -4.26 9.13 -1.20
CA ILE A 65 -3.26 8.57 -0.29
C ILE A 65 -1.85 8.74 -0.86
N LEU A 66 -1.65 8.44 -2.14
CA LEU A 66 -0.35 8.59 -2.82
C LEU A 66 0.10 10.06 -2.86
N TYR A 67 -0.82 10.98 -3.13
CA TYR A 67 -0.54 12.42 -3.12
C TYR A 67 -0.01 12.86 -1.75
N ARG A 68 -0.69 12.45 -0.68
CA ARG A 68 -0.29 12.76 0.69
C ARG A 68 1.08 12.16 1.04
N LYS A 69 1.31 10.89 0.70
CA LYS A 69 2.58 10.18 0.92
C LYS A 69 3.74 10.87 0.20
N HIS A 70 3.54 11.23 -1.06
CA HIS A 70 4.52 11.95 -1.86
C HIS A 70 4.88 13.32 -1.24
N TYR A 71 3.87 14.07 -0.80
CA TYR A 71 4.09 15.35 -0.12
C TYR A 71 4.90 15.17 1.18
N LYS A 72 4.60 14.13 1.95
CA LYS A 72 5.34 13.79 3.18
C LYS A 72 6.79 13.39 2.88
N ASN A 73 7.02 12.55 1.87
CA ASN A 73 8.36 12.13 1.49
C ASN A 73 9.24 13.31 1.03
N ILE A 74 8.67 14.28 0.31
CA ILE A 74 9.38 15.52 -0.07
C ILE A 74 9.77 16.33 1.16
N LYS A 75 8.84 16.53 2.11
CA LYS A 75 9.13 17.27 3.35
C LYS A 75 10.22 16.61 4.20
N GLU A 76 10.25 15.28 4.21
CA GLU A 76 11.22 14.48 4.98
C GLU A 76 12.52 14.22 4.20
N GLY A 77 12.69 14.75 2.98
CA GLY A 77 13.88 14.54 2.16
C GLY A 77 14.08 13.10 1.69
N ARG A 78 13.02 12.26 1.69
CA ARG A 78 13.09 10.85 1.31
C ARG A 78 12.97 10.66 -0.21
N SER A 79 13.71 9.69 -0.75
CA SER A 79 13.65 9.35 -2.18
C SER A 79 12.30 8.72 -2.55
N ASN A 80 11.49 9.44 -3.33
CA ASN A 80 10.19 8.96 -3.81
C ASN A 80 10.29 7.67 -4.64
N LEU A 81 11.39 7.48 -5.38
CA LEU A 81 11.59 6.30 -6.23
C LEU A 81 11.76 5.03 -5.40
N LEU A 82 12.49 5.12 -4.28
CA LEU A 82 12.78 3.99 -3.41
C LEU A 82 11.51 3.48 -2.71
N TYR A 83 10.65 4.40 -2.26
CA TYR A 83 9.44 4.07 -1.52
C TYR A 83 8.21 3.79 -2.40
N LYS A 84 8.32 4.04 -3.71
CA LYS A 84 7.19 3.98 -4.65
C LYS A 84 6.41 2.67 -4.59
N SER A 85 7.09 1.52 -4.66
CA SER A 85 6.40 0.21 -4.66
C SER A 85 5.65 -0.05 -3.34
N LYS A 86 6.26 0.35 -2.21
CA LYS A 86 5.67 0.20 -0.88
C LYS A 86 4.48 1.14 -0.69
N ASP A 87 4.62 2.40 -1.07
CA ASP A 87 3.55 3.38 -0.99
C ASP A 87 2.38 3.03 -1.92
N ASP A 88 2.68 2.52 -3.13
CA ASP A 88 1.68 1.99 -4.05
C ASP A 88 0.91 0.81 -3.44
N ALA A 89 1.60 -0.14 -2.79
CA ALA A 89 0.98 -1.29 -2.12
C ALA A 89 0.07 -0.89 -0.96
N ILE A 90 0.55 0.01 -0.10
CA ILE A 90 -0.23 0.53 1.03
C ILE A 90 -1.46 1.29 0.52
N ALA A 91 -1.29 2.19 -0.45
CA ALA A 91 -2.40 2.97 -0.99
C ALA A 91 -3.46 2.07 -1.66
N SER A 92 -3.04 1.08 -2.45
CA SER A 92 -3.94 0.11 -3.07
C SER A 92 -4.67 -0.74 -2.03
N SER A 93 -3.97 -1.20 -0.99
CA SER A 93 -4.58 -2.03 0.06
C SER A 93 -5.63 -1.25 0.85
N ILE A 94 -5.30 -0.05 1.34
CA ILE A 94 -6.24 0.79 2.11
C ILE A 94 -7.47 1.17 1.25
N SER A 95 -7.26 1.56 0.00
CA SER A 95 -8.36 1.89 -0.90
C SER A 95 -9.25 0.67 -1.16
N GLY A 96 -8.63 -0.50 -1.31
CA GLY A 96 -9.31 -1.79 -1.42
C GLY A 96 -10.15 -2.13 -0.20
N MET A 97 -9.60 -1.93 1.00
CA MET A 97 -10.31 -2.13 2.27
C MET A 97 -11.56 -1.26 2.35
N ILE A 98 -11.44 0.03 2.06
CA ILE A 98 -12.55 0.99 2.15
C ILE A 98 -13.65 0.64 1.14
N VAL A 99 -13.28 0.46 -0.13
CA VAL A 99 -14.26 0.16 -1.19
C VAL A 99 -14.87 -1.22 -1.00
N GLY A 100 -14.08 -2.23 -0.63
CA GLY A 100 -14.56 -3.58 -0.38
C GLY A 100 -15.50 -3.68 0.82
N GLY A 101 -15.16 -2.98 1.91
CA GLY A 101 -16.02 -2.83 3.07
C GLY A 101 -17.34 -2.14 2.73
N GLY A 102 -17.29 -1.03 1.99
CA GLY A 102 -18.48 -0.32 1.52
C GLY A 102 -19.36 -1.15 0.57
N LEU A 103 -18.75 -1.90 -0.35
CA LEU A 103 -19.47 -2.75 -1.28
C LEU A 103 -20.20 -3.90 -0.57
N LEU A 104 -19.53 -4.59 0.37
CA LEU A 104 -20.19 -5.65 1.13
C LEU A 104 -21.20 -5.13 2.15
N TYR A 105 -20.97 -3.94 2.72
CA TYR A 105 -21.99 -3.25 3.50
C TYR A 105 -23.26 -3.05 2.69
N TRP A 106 -23.13 -2.53 1.47
CA TRP A 106 -24.28 -2.24 0.61
C TRP A 106 -25.03 -3.52 0.21
N LYS A 107 -24.30 -4.60 -0.09
CA LYS A 107 -24.91 -5.86 -0.58
C LYS A 107 -25.45 -6.78 0.53
N LYS A 108 -24.76 -6.87 1.67
CA LYS A 108 -25.02 -7.87 2.71
C LYS A 108 -25.21 -7.27 4.12
N GLY A 109 -25.13 -5.94 4.26
CA GLY A 109 -25.29 -5.24 5.53
C GLY A 109 -24.02 -5.19 6.39
N LYS A 110 -24.16 -4.64 7.61
CA LYS A 110 -23.06 -4.31 8.53
C LYS A 110 -22.13 -5.47 8.88
N TYR A 111 -22.66 -6.68 9.01
CA TYR A 111 -21.86 -7.85 9.40
C TYR A 111 -20.89 -8.33 8.31
N ALA A 112 -21.09 -7.91 7.07
CA ALA A 112 -20.22 -8.28 5.96
C ALA A 112 -19.03 -7.32 5.74
N ILE A 113 -18.98 -6.19 6.46
CA ILE A 113 -17.90 -5.20 6.32
C ILE A 113 -16.51 -5.83 6.53
N PRO A 114 -16.24 -6.59 7.61
CA PRO A 114 -14.88 -7.08 7.89
C PRO A 114 -14.39 -8.04 6.81
N ALA A 115 -15.29 -8.91 6.31
CA ALA A 115 -14.97 -9.81 5.22
C ALA A 115 -14.56 -9.03 3.96
N GLY A 116 -15.23 -7.91 3.68
CA GLY A 116 -14.94 -7.06 2.52
C GLY A 116 -13.62 -6.35 2.67
N VAL A 117 -13.38 -5.79 3.86
CA VAL A 117 -12.12 -5.14 4.22
C VAL A 117 -10.94 -6.10 4.02
N VAL A 118 -11.02 -7.30 4.58
CA VAL A 118 -9.93 -8.30 4.50
C VAL A 118 -9.75 -8.78 3.06
N PHE A 119 -10.83 -9.21 2.39
CA PHE A 119 -10.75 -9.81 1.07
C PHE A 119 -10.21 -8.84 0.02
N PHE A 120 -10.75 -7.62 -0.03
CA PHE A 120 -10.31 -6.63 -1.01
C PHE A 120 -8.95 -6.02 -0.60
N GLY A 121 -8.70 -5.79 0.69
CA GLY A 121 -7.41 -5.28 1.15
C GLY A 121 -6.23 -6.21 0.78
N LEU A 122 -6.40 -7.51 1.00
CA LEU A 122 -5.42 -8.52 0.61
C LEU A 122 -5.37 -8.69 -0.91
N GLY A 123 -6.52 -8.78 -1.58
CA GLY A 123 -6.61 -8.94 -3.03
C GLY A 123 -5.85 -7.84 -3.78
N PHE A 124 -6.09 -6.57 -3.43
CA PHE A 124 -5.40 -5.45 -4.08
C PHE A 124 -3.92 -5.34 -3.69
N SER A 125 -3.54 -5.73 -2.46
CA SER A 125 -2.13 -5.81 -2.08
C SER A 125 -1.37 -6.83 -2.94
N THR A 126 -1.95 -8.03 -3.12
CA THR A 126 -1.37 -9.09 -3.95
C THR A 126 -1.28 -8.68 -5.41
N LEU A 127 -2.31 -8.02 -5.95
CA LEU A 127 -2.28 -7.49 -7.33
C LEU A 127 -1.19 -6.43 -7.51
N GLN A 128 -1.04 -5.51 -6.55
CA GLN A 128 -0.01 -4.49 -6.61
C GLN A 128 1.40 -5.07 -6.50
N PHE A 129 1.57 -6.12 -5.69
CA PHE A 129 2.82 -6.86 -5.58
C PHE A 129 3.16 -7.55 -6.91
N GLY A 130 2.20 -8.26 -7.52
CA GLY A 130 2.38 -8.89 -8.83
C GLY A 130 2.73 -7.87 -9.92
N TYR A 131 2.07 -6.71 -9.93
CA TYR A 131 2.40 -5.61 -10.84
C TYR A 131 3.82 -5.09 -10.63
N SER A 132 4.26 -4.95 -9.37
CA SER A 132 5.61 -4.50 -9.04
C SER A 132 6.67 -5.50 -9.52
N LEU A 133 6.46 -6.79 -9.27
CA LEU A 133 7.35 -7.85 -9.78
C LEU A 133 7.43 -7.85 -11.31
N PHE A 134 6.28 -7.74 -11.98
CA PHE A 134 6.24 -7.71 -13.45
C PHE A 134 6.97 -6.49 -14.02
N ARG A 135 6.77 -5.32 -13.40
CA ARG A 135 7.47 -4.09 -13.79
C ARG A 135 8.99 -4.22 -13.63
N GLU A 136 9.44 -4.79 -12.51
CA GLU A 136 10.85 -5.05 -12.26
C GLU A 136 11.45 -6.04 -13.24
N TYR A 137 10.74 -7.13 -13.53
CA TYR A 137 11.15 -8.09 -14.55
C TYR A 137 11.36 -7.41 -15.91
N ARG A 138 10.42 -6.56 -16.33
CA ARG A 138 10.52 -5.81 -17.59
C ARG A 138 11.69 -4.82 -17.58
N LEU A 139 11.91 -4.12 -16.47
CA LEU A 139 13.01 -3.16 -16.33
C LEU A 139 14.37 -3.88 -16.37
N ASN A 140 14.52 -4.98 -15.63
CA ASN A 140 15.76 -5.77 -15.62
C ASN A 140 16.08 -6.30 -17.02
N LYS A 141 15.07 -6.76 -17.77
CA LYS A 141 15.24 -7.20 -19.16
C LYS A 141 15.65 -6.05 -20.08
N ALA A 142 15.11 -4.85 -19.89
CA ALA A 142 15.50 -3.68 -20.67
C ALA A 142 16.95 -3.26 -20.38
N VAL A 143 17.35 -3.27 -19.11
CA VAL A 143 18.71 -2.92 -18.69
C VAL A 143 19.74 -3.95 -19.19
N SER A 144 19.42 -5.25 -19.12
CA SER A 144 20.30 -6.31 -19.65
C SER A 144 20.49 -6.21 -21.16
N LEU A 145 19.50 -5.70 -21.89
CA LEU A 145 19.60 -5.48 -23.35
C LEU A 145 20.38 -4.20 -23.70
N ALA A 146 20.39 -3.22 -22.81
CA ALA A 146 21.02 -1.93 -23.05
C ALA A 146 22.53 -1.91 -22.70
N ASN A 147 23.09 -3.02 -22.17
CA ASN A 147 24.48 -3.10 -21.71
C ASN A 147 24.91 -1.95 -20.78
N ILE A 148 23.96 -1.36 -20.04
CA ILE A 148 24.25 -0.29 -19.10
C ILE A 148 24.94 -0.93 -17.89
N PRO A 149 26.16 -0.53 -17.52
CA PRO A 149 26.80 -1.02 -16.31
C PRO A 149 25.94 -0.62 -15.10
N ILE A 150 25.33 -1.61 -14.46
CA ILE A 150 24.54 -1.39 -13.25
C ILE A 150 25.52 -1.23 -12.09
N GLU A 151 25.64 -0.03 -11.55
CA GLU A 151 26.34 0.26 -10.30
C GLU A 151 25.86 -0.71 -9.21
N GLU A 152 26.79 -1.35 -8.50
CA GLU A 152 26.50 -2.44 -7.56
C GLU A 152 25.61 -1.99 -6.39
N ASP A 153 25.61 -0.69 -6.08
CA ASP A 153 24.74 -0.07 -5.08
C ASP A 153 23.25 -0.08 -5.46
N LEU A 154 22.91 -0.15 -6.75
CA LEU A 154 21.52 -0.32 -7.21
C LEU A 154 21.00 -1.75 -7.03
N LYS A 155 21.88 -2.73 -6.78
CA LYS A 155 21.47 -4.12 -6.48
C LYS A 155 21.00 -4.30 -5.05
N LYS A 156 21.38 -3.42 -4.11
CA LYS A 156 20.84 -3.40 -2.74
C LYS A 156 19.41 -2.85 -2.76
N LYS A 157 18.47 -3.71 -3.14
CA LYS A 157 17.04 -3.42 -2.97
C LYS A 157 16.70 -3.39 -1.49
N PRO A 158 15.99 -2.36 -1.01
CA PRO A 158 15.34 -2.45 0.28
C PRO A 158 14.33 -3.59 0.19
N SER A 159 14.49 -4.62 1.01
CA SER A 159 13.50 -5.68 1.12
C SER A 159 12.16 -5.03 1.53
N ILE A 160 11.03 -5.57 1.05
CA ILE A 160 9.70 -5.05 1.45
C ILE A 160 9.51 -5.13 2.98
N PHE A 161 10.24 -6.04 3.62
CA PHE A 161 10.30 -6.26 5.07
C PHE A 161 11.46 -5.52 5.76
N GLU A 162 12.33 -4.86 5.00
CA GLU A 162 13.44 -4.10 5.55
C GLU A 162 12.86 -2.83 6.15
N ASN A 163 13.12 -2.65 7.45
CA ASN A 163 12.54 -1.58 8.21
C ASN A 163 13.19 -0.27 7.72
N PRO A 164 12.46 0.64 7.05
CA PRO A 164 13.05 1.82 6.43
C PRO A 164 13.55 2.86 7.45
N PHE A 165 13.42 2.53 8.73
CA PHE A 165 13.88 3.32 9.86
C PHE A 165 15.22 2.84 10.41
N LYS A 166 15.84 1.81 9.82
CA LYS A 166 17.08 1.22 10.33
C LYS A 166 18.33 2.10 10.13
N ASP A 167 18.33 2.98 9.13
CA ASP A 167 19.53 3.77 8.75
C ASP A 167 19.46 5.26 9.13
N HIS A 168 18.44 5.70 9.87
CA HIS A 168 18.38 7.08 10.36
C HIS A 168 18.44 7.11 11.89
N ASP A 169 19.67 7.01 12.40
CA ASP A 169 20.02 7.49 13.74
C ASP A 169 19.46 8.92 13.89
N SER A 170 18.52 9.09 14.82
CA SER A 170 18.00 10.39 15.30
C SER A 170 17.36 11.33 14.26
N PHE A 171 16.24 10.93 13.64
CA PHE A 171 15.24 11.94 13.28
C PHE A 171 14.47 12.29 14.56
N ASP A 172 14.87 13.41 15.16
CA ASP A 172 14.07 14.10 16.17
C ASP A 172 12.68 14.27 15.57
N PHE A 173 11.70 13.56 16.11
CA PHE A 173 10.31 13.78 15.78
C PHE A 173 9.98 15.16 16.32
N MET A 174 10.33 16.21 15.56
CA MET A 174 9.63 17.48 15.63
C MET A 174 8.16 17.10 15.71
N LYS A 175 7.56 17.49 16.83
CA LYS A 175 6.13 17.50 17.07
C LYS A 175 5.49 18.08 15.82
N VAL A 176 5.16 17.23 14.84
CA VAL A 176 4.33 17.63 13.73
C VAL A 176 3.01 17.90 14.41
N GLU A 177 2.79 19.18 14.65
CA GLU A 177 1.57 19.71 15.24
C GLU A 177 0.42 18.98 14.56
N GLU A 178 -0.29 18.21 15.38
CA GLU A 178 -1.09 17.07 15.01
C GLU A 178 -2.41 17.57 14.42
N ALA A 179 -2.32 18.34 13.34
CA ALA A 179 -3.45 18.90 12.62
C ALA A 179 -4.19 17.72 11.98
N SER A 180 -5.24 17.29 12.69
CA SER A 180 -6.36 16.44 12.25
C SER A 180 -6.08 15.71 10.94
N ASP A 181 -5.39 14.59 11.00
CA ASP A 181 -5.08 13.79 9.81
C ASP A 181 -6.35 13.02 9.39
N PRO A 182 -7.08 13.41 8.31
CA PRO A 182 -8.29 12.71 7.89
C PRO A 182 -8.02 11.26 7.44
N VAL A 183 -6.81 10.96 6.97
CA VAL A 183 -6.43 9.59 6.59
C VAL A 183 -6.23 8.75 7.84
N ARG A 184 -5.63 9.33 8.89
CA ARG A 184 -5.54 8.67 10.19
C ARG A 184 -6.92 8.37 10.76
N TYR A 185 -7.86 9.31 10.69
CA TYR A 185 -9.24 9.07 11.13
C TYR A 185 -9.93 7.94 10.34
N ILE A 186 -9.70 7.86 9.03
CA ILE A 186 -10.23 6.77 8.20
C ILE A 186 -9.57 5.43 8.56
N ILE A 187 -8.25 5.41 8.78
CA ILE A 187 -7.51 4.20 9.16
C ILE A 187 -7.94 3.74 10.56
N GLU A 188 -7.99 4.65 11.53
CA GLU A 188 -8.44 4.37 12.90
C GLU A 188 -9.91 3.94 12.90
N GLY A 189 -10.76 4.57 12.08
CA GLY A 189 -12.13 4.13 11.86
C GLY A 189 -12.20 2.71 11.29
N ALA A 190 -11.39 2.38 10.28
CA ALA A 190 -11.33 1.05 9.70
C ALA A 190 -10.81 0.00 10.69
N ILE A 191 -9.79 0.34 11.49
CA ILE A 191 -9.23 -0.50 12.55
C ILE A 191 -10.25 -0.71 13.67
N ASN A 192 -10.94 0.35 14.12
CA ASN A 192 -11.97 0.27 15.14
C ASN A 192 -13.16 -0.57 14.67
N ILE A 193 -13.57 -0.42 13.40
CA ILE A 193 -14.61 -1.28 12.80
C ILE A 193 -14.14 -2.73 12.78
N LEU A 194 -12.89 -3.00 12.37
CA LEU A 194 -12.30 -4.35 12.39
C LEU A 194 -12.28 -4.95 13.80
N GLN A 195 -11.80 -4.20 14.80
CA GLN A 195 -11.72 -4.63 16.20
C GLN A 195 -13.11 -4.87 16.80
N ASN A 196 -14.04 -3.94 16.58
CA ASN A 196 -15.40 -4.06 17.10
C ASN A 196 -16.18 -5.21 16.47
N THR A 197 -15.87 -5.57 15.21
CA THR A 197 -16.62 -6.62 14.50
C THR A 197 -15.97 -8.00 14.61
N LEU A 198 -14.64 -8.10 14.69
CA LEU A 198 -13.95 -9.38 14.87
C LEU A 198 -13.74 -9.74 16.35
N GLY A 199 -13.98 -8.82 17.29
CA GLY A 199 -13.58 -9.00 18.69
C GLY A 199 -12.06 -8.95 18.86
N LYS A 200 -11.51 -9.72 19.80
CA LYS A 200 -10.05 -9.93 19.85
C LYS A 200 -9.63 -10.57 18.52
N PHE A 201 -8.72 -9.92 17.79
CA PHE A 201 -8.10 -10.54 16.62
C PHE A 201 -7.63 -11.96 16.99
N PRO A 202 -7.86 -12.97 16.13
CA PRO A 202 -7.25 -14.27 16.33
C PRO A 202 -5.75 -14.13 16.56
N ASP A 203 -5.16 -14.90 17.47
CA ASP A 203 -3.74 -14.73 17.85
C ASP A 203 -2.79 -14.81 16.66
N TRP A 204 -3.16 -15.53 15.60
CA TRP A 204 -2.39 -15.61 14.34
C TRP A 204 -2.40 -14.33 13.49
N LEU A 205 -3.38 -13.45 13.68
CA LEU A 205 -3.49 -12.11 13.06
C LEU A 205 -2.87 -11.00 13.92
N SER A 206 -2.47 -11.31 15.16
CA SER A 206 -1.77 -10.39 16.08
C SER A 206 -0.57 -9.68 15.43
N PRO A 207 0.30 -10.34 14.64
CA PRO A 207 1.43 -9.67 14.00
C PRO A 207 0.99 -8.59 12.99
N VAL A 208 -0.13 -8.81 12.28
CA VAL A 208 -0.67 -7.87 11.29
C VAL A 208 -1.35 -6.70 11.99
N ALA A 209 -2.14 -6.97 13.03
CA ALA A 209 -2.76 -5.92 13.85
C ALA A 209 -1.70 -5.05 14.54
N ASN A 210 -0.66 -5.67 15.11
CA ASN A 210 0.48 -4.98 15.70
C ASN A 210 1.31 -4.22 14.67
N ALA A 211 1.44 -4.74 13.44
CA ALA A 211 2.10 -4.03 12.35
C ALA A 211 1.30 -2.80 11.88
N LEU A 212 0.01 -2.70 12.19
CA LEU A 212 -0.83 -1.54 11.89
C LEU A 212 -0.92 -0.55 13.06
N ASP A 213 -0.64 -0.98 14.29
CA ASP A 213 -0.64 -0.11 15.47
C ASP A 213 0.58 0.86 15.44
N PRO A 214 0.36 2.17 15.33
CA PRO A 214 1.43 3.17 15.34
C PRO A 214 2.21 3.19 16.67
N VAL A 215 1.55 2.88 17.80
CA VAL A 215 2.18 2.83 19.13
C VAL A 215 3.10 1.62 19.23
N TYR A 216 2.66 0.46 18.72
CA TYR A 216 3.49 -0.73 18.64
C TYR A 216 4.72 -0.50 17.76
N ARG A 217 4.56 0.13 16.58
CA ARG A 217 5.69 0.50 15.72
C ARG A 217 6.69 1.42 16.41
N SER A 218 6.21 2.41 17.15
CA SER A 218 7.07 3.30 17.93
C SER A 218 7.87 2.52 18.97
N LYS A 219 7.22 1.66 19.77
CA LYS A 219 7.90 0.81 20.77
C LYS A 219 8.90 -0.15 20.13
N LEU A 220 8.58 -0.73 18.98
CA LEU A 220 9.46 -1.69 18.31
C LEU A 220 10.71 -0.99 17.76
N ASN A 221 10.56 0.20 17.18
CA ASN A 221 11.68 1.01 16.74
C ASN A 221 12.57 1.45 17.92
N THR A 222 11.99 1.84 19.06
CA THR A 222 12.79 2.15 20.27
C THR A 222 13.58 0.94 20.75
N ARG A 223 12.99 -0.27 20.74
CA ARG A 223 13.70 -1.49 21.13
C ARG A 223 14.83 -1.85 20.17
N ILE A 224 14.61 -1.72 18.87
CA ILE A 224 15.66 -1.94 17.85
C ILE A 224 16.83 -0.96 18.09
N TYR A 225 16.53 0.32 18.28
CA TYR A 225 17.55 1.34 18.54
C TYR A 225 18.38 1.05 19.80
N ILE A 226 17.73 0.65 20.90
CA ILE A 226 18.42 0.25 22.14
C ILE A 226 19.37 -0.94 21.87
N LEU A 227 18.89 -1.97 21.15
CA LEU A 227 19.70 -3.14 20.83
C LEU A 227 20.90 -2.80 19.92
N GLU A 228 20.71 -1.93 18.94
CA GLU A 228 21.78 -1.46 18.05
C GLU A 228 22.83 -0.65 18.83
N THR A 229 22.39 0.17 19.78
CA THR A 229 23.28 0.91 20.68
C THR A 229 24.10 -0.03 21.56
N GLN A 230 23.46 -1.06 22.12
CA GLN A 230 24.14 -2.09 22.93
C GLN A 230 25.16 -2.90 22.12
N ILE A 231 24.84 -3.25 20.88
CA ILE A 231 25.78 -3.95 19.98
C ILE A 231 27.00 -3.07 19.68
N LYS A 232 26.79 -1.79 19.32
CA LYS A 232 27.89 -0.83 19.09
C LYS A 232 28.79 -0.70 20.33
N GLU A 233 28.21 -0.67 21.53
CA GLU A 233 28.97 -0.61 22.78
C GLU A 233 29.79 -1.89 23.03
N LEU A 234 29.21 -3.06 22.78
CA LEU A 234 29.89 -4.35 22.91
C LEU A 234 31.04 -4.49 21.91
N GLU A 235 30.84 -4.08 20.66
CA GLU A 235 31.90 -4.07 19.63
C GLU A 235 33.07 -3.16 20.03
N ALA A 236 32.78 -1.99 20.61
CA ALA A 236 33.81 -1.09 21.13
C ALA A 236 34.60 -1.74 22.28
N LYS A 237 33.93 -2.44 23.21
CA LYS A 237 34.57 -3.17 24.31
C LYS A 237 35.47 -4.29 23.80
N ILE A 238 35.01 -5.09 22.85
CA ILE A 238 35.80 -6.17 22.23
C ILE A 238 37.04 -5.59 21.51
N LYS A 239 36.89 -4.48 20.79
CA LYS A 239 38.00 -3.81 20.10
C LYS A 239 39.06 -3.29 21.07
N ASN A 240 38.65 -2.78 22.24
CA ASN A 240 39.58 -2.36 23.28
C ASN A 240 40.27 -3.55 23.96
N ALA A 241 39.54 -4.64 24.22
CA ALA A 241 40.11 -5.86 24.81
C ALA A 241 41.15 -6.53 23.91
N LYS A 242 40.98 -6.47 22.58
CA LYS A 242 41.96 -7.00 21.61
C LYS A 242 43.24 -6.17 21.45
N LYS A 243 43.28 -4.94 21.98
CA LYS A 243 44.45 -4.06 21.91
C LYS A 243 45.42 -4.24 23.09
N ILE A 244 45.01 -4.99 24.11
CA ILE A 244 45.80 -5.38 25.28
C ILE A 244 46.41 -6.75 24.98
#